data_AF-A0A1G3RDZ4-F1
#
_entry.id   AF-A0A1G3RDZ4-F1
#
_cell.length_a   1.000
_cell.length_b   1.000
_cell.length_c   1.000
_cell.angle_alpha   90.00
_cell.angle_beta   90.00
_cell.angle_gamma   90.00
#
_symmetry.space_group_name_H-M   'P 1'
#
loop_
_entity.id
_entity.type
_entity.pdbx_description
1 polymer ?
#
loop_
_entity_poly.entity_id
_entity_poly.type
_entity_poly.pdbx_seq_one_letter_code
_entity_poly.pdbx_strand_id
1 'polypeptide(L)'
;MTVNQTKAFSKAAKKLKANQKSDLDAAVRALVAAPDSGDLKKGDLSGIRAYKFHIVNQLALLAYSYDETALRLTLLALLDRNRLGNPAVPMG
;
A
#
# COMPACT_ATOMS: atom_id res chain seq x y z
N MET A 1 -12.73 16.09 3.06
CA MET A 1 -12.28 14.71 2.75
C MET A 1 -11.41 14.23 3.91
N THR A 2 -11.88 13.22 4.65
CA THR A 2 -11.20 12.72 5.85
C THR A 2 -10.49 11.39 5.57
N VAL A 3 -9.26 11.21 6.05
CA VAL A 3 -8.49 9.97 5.83
C VAL A 3 -8.74 9.00 6.98
N ASN A 4 -9.38 7.87 6.68
CA ASN A 4 -9.68 6.80 7.64
C ASN A 4 -8.73 5.62 7.46
N GLN A 5 -7.85 5.39 8.42
CA GLN A 5 -6.91 4.27 8.39
C GLN A 5 -7.49 3.06 9.12
N THR A 6 -7.38 1.87 8.53
CA THR A 6 -7.78 0.63 9.21
C THR A 6 -6.76 0.22 10.28
N LYS A 7 -7.20 -0.59 11.26
CA LYS A 7 -6.29 -1.17 12.28
C LYS A 7 -5.11 -1.94 11.65
N ALA A 8 -5.34 -2.58 10.51
CA ALA A 8 -4.30 -3.28 9.75
C ALA A 8 -3.23 -2.29 9.21
N PHE A 9 -3.66 -1.18 8.63
CA PHE A 9 -2.78 -0.10 8.20
C PHE A 9 -1.94 0.42 9.36
N SER A 10 -2.56 0.80 10.48
CA SER A 10 -1.81 1.35 11.62
C SER A 10 -0.81 0.34 12.21
N LYS A 11 -1.17 -0.97 12.26
CA LYS A 11 -0.24 -2.02 12.68
C LYS A 11 0.96 -2.15 11.75
N ALA A 12 0.74 -2.07 10.44
CA ALA A 12 1.83 -2.17 9.47
C ALA A 12 2.70 -0.91 9.44
N ALA A 13 2.09 0.27 9.45
CA ALA A 13 2.79 1.56 9.54
C ALA A 13 3.65 1.64 10.80
N LYS A 14 3.21 1.05 11.93
CA LYS A 14 4.02 0.96 13.16
C LYS A 14 5.28 0.09 12.99
N LYS A 15 5.27 -0.91 12.12
CA LYS A 15 6.43 -1.78 11.84
C LYS A 15 7.42 -1.14 10.87
N LEU A 16 7.03 -0.07 10.18
CA LEU A 16 7.90 0.65 9.25
C LEU A 16 8.95 1.47 10.00
N LYS A 17 10.17 1.47 9.46
CA LYS A 17 11.26 2.36 9.88
C LYS A 17 10.95 3.81 9.49
N ALA A 18 11.67 4.78 10.06
CA ALA A 18 11.42 6.21 9.85
C ALA A 18 11.46 6.62 8.36
N ASN A 19 12.42 6.10 7.60
CA ASN A 19 12.52 6.32 6.17
C ASN A 19 11.30 5.77 5.41
N GLN A 20 10.89 4.54 5.74
CA GLN A 20 9.73 3.90 5.11
C GLN A 20 8.41 4.60 5.42
N LYS A 21 8.26 5.14 6.63
CA LYS A 21 7.11 5.96 7.01
C LYS A 21 7.02 7.23 6.16
N SER A 22 8.16 7.84 5.82
CA SER A 22 8.17 9.05 5.01
C SER A 22 7.65 8.78 3.59
N ASP A 23 8.06 7.67 2.98
CA ASP A 23 7.53 7.24 1.67
C ASP A 23 6.04 6.91 1.74
N LEU A 24 5.61 6.24 2.83
CA LEU A 24 4.19 5.95 3.04
C LEU A 24 3.36 7.23 3.19
N ASP A 25 3.85 8.22 3.93
CA ASP A 25 3.18 9.51 4.12
C ASP A 25 3.06 10.26 2.78
N ALA A 26 4.13 10.25 1.97
CA ALA A 26 4.11 10.83 0.63
C ALA A 26 3.08 10.16 -0.28
N ALA A 27 3.00 8.82 -0.26
CA ALA A 27 2.01 8.06 -1.02
C ALA A 27 0.57 8.37 -0.57
N VAL A 28 0.34 8.50 0.74
CA VAL A 28 -0.97 8.89 1.27
C VAL A 28 -1.35 10.31 0.83
N ARG A 29 -0.42 11.26 0.88
CA ARG A 29 -0.66 12.63 0.39
C ARG A 29 -0.98 12.66 -1.10
N ALA A 30 -0.27 11.86 -1.90
CA ALA A 30 -0.54 11.73 -3.33
C ALA A 30 -1.96 11.20 -3.59
N LEU A 31 -2.42 10.23 -2.79
CA LEU A 31 -3.79 9.71 -2.89
C LEU A 31 -4.87 10.69 -2.40
N VAL A 32 -4.57 11.53 -1.43
CA VAL A 32 -5.49 12.60 -1.02
C VAL A 32 -5.60 13.67 -2.10
N ALA A 33 -4.49 14.02 -2.77
CA ALA A 33 -4.47 14.98 -3.86
C ALA A 33 -5.09 14.43 -5.15
N ALA A 34 -4.85 13.14 -5.45
CA ALA A 34 -5.27 12.47 -6.67
C ALA A 34 -5.79 11.05 -6.35
N PRO A 35 -6.99 10.93 -5.77
CA PRO A 35 -7.59 9.63 -5.41
C PRO A 35 -7.90 8.75 -6.63
N ASP A 36 -7.89 9.29 -7.84
CA ASP A 36 -8.05 8.51 -9.07
C ASP A 36 -6.76 7.80 -9.54
N SER A 37 -5.61 8.06 -8.90
CA SER A 37 -4.30 7.54 -9.33
C SER A 37 -4.13 6.02 -9.20
N GLY A 38 -5.00 5.35 -8.45
CA GLY A 38 -4.95 3.91 -8.25
C GLY A 38 -5.78 3.14 -9.27
N ASP A 39 -5.30 1.93 -9.58
CA ASP A 39 -5.99 1.00 -10.45
C ASP A 39 -7.25 0.46 -9.78
N LEU A 40 -8.40 0.72 -10.39
CA LEU A 40 -9.68 0.16 -9.97
C LEU A 40 -9.67 -1.35 -10.23
N LYS A 41 -9.82 -2.15 -9.17
CA LYS A 41 -10.02 -3.59 -9.36
C LYS A 41 -11.43 -3.81 -9.93
N LYS A 42 -11.52 -4.38 -11.13
CA LYS A 42 -12.77 -4.92 -11.68
C LYS A 42 -13.03 -6.31 -11.07
N GLY A 43 -14.21 -6.51 -10.47
CA GLY A 43 -14.64 -7.79 -9.87
C GLY A 43 -15.35 -7.62 -8.52
N ASP A 44 -15.35 -8.68 -7.68
CA ASP A 44 -15.96 -8.73 -6.33
C ASP A 44 -15.48 -7.64 -5.36
N LEU A 45 -14.35 -6.98 -5.68
CA LEU A 45 -13.77 -5.85 -4.93
C LEU A 45 -14.16 -4.49 -5.53
N SER A 46 -15.36 -4.39 -6.10
CA SER A 46 -15.90 -3.18 -6.71
C SER A 46 -15.88 -2.02 -5.70
N GLY A 47 -15.14 -0.96 -6.02
CA GLY A 47 -14.95 0.20 -5.14
C GLY A 47 -13.61 0.24 -4.40
N ILE A 48 -12.77 -0.80 -4.50
CA ILE A 48 -11.39 -0.76 -3.99
C ILE A 48 -10.40 -0.54 -5.15
N ARG A 49 -9.54 0.46 -4.97
CA ARG A 49 -8.40 0.76 -5.84
C ARG A 49 -7.10 0.31 -5.20
N ALA A 50 -6.15 -0.10 -6.02
CA ALA A 50 -4.81 -0.46 -5.58
C ALA A 50 -3.80 0.58 -6.09
N TYR A 51 -3.10 1.23 -5.16
CA TYR A 51 -2.00 2.12 -5.46
C TYR A 51 -0.67 1.38 -5.24
N LYS A 52 0.09 1.24 -6.33
CA LYS A 52 1.44 0.66 -6.31
C LYS A 52 2.45 1.79 -6.18
N PHE A 53 3.32 1.69 -5.18
CA PHE A 53 4.36 2.68 -4.95
C PHE A 53 5.60 2.01 -4.36
N HIS A 54 6.74 2.69 -4.45
CA HIS A 54 7.96 2.21 -3.83
C HIS A 54 8.11 2.84 -2.45
N ILE A 55 8.46 2.01 -1.46
CA ILE A 55 8.91 2.44 -0.14
C ILE A 55 10.39 2.10 -0.06
N VAL A 56 11.25 3.11 -0.06
CA VAL A 56 12.70 2.98 -0.08
C VAL A 56 13.17 2.06 -1.22
N ASN A 57 13.31 0.75 -0.97
CA ASN A 57 13.76 -0.24 -1.93
C ASN A 57 12.80 -1.43 -2.08
N GLN A 58 11.61 -1.34 -1.50
CA GLN A 58 10.56 -2.37 -1.52
C GLN A 58 9.34 -1.87 -2.30
N LEU A 59 8.68 -2.75 -3.02
CA LEU A 59 7.42 -2.42 -3.68
C LEU A 59 6.30 -2.54 -2.65
N ALA A 60 5.40 -1.57 -2.60
CA ALA A 60 4.28 -1.56 -1.68
C ALA A 60 2.96 -1.44 -2.44
N LEU A 61 1.94 -2.11 -1.89
CA LEU A 61 0.57 -2.09 -2.40
C LEU A 61 -0.37 -1.56 -1.32
N LEU A 62 -0.94 -0.39 -1.58
CA LEU A 62 -1.99 0.19 -0.77
C LEU A 62 -3.34 -0.06 -1.42
N ALA A 63 -4.25 -0.76 -0.75
CA ALA A 63 -5.65 -0.68 -1.13
C ALA A 63 -6.26 0.56 -0.50
N TYR A 64 -7.09 1.24 -1.26
CA TYR A 64 -7.89 2.30 -0.74
C TYR A 64 -9.24 2.33 -1.45
N SER A 65 -10.24 2.80 -0.74
CA SER A 65 -11.49 3.23 -1.32
C SER A 65 -11.71 4.68 -0.92
N TYR A 66 -12.31 5.47 -1.79
CA TYR A 66 -12.70 6.82 -1.45
C TYR A 66 -14.15 7.00 -1.85
N ASP A 67 -14.86 7.69 -0.97
CA ASP A 67 -16.21 8.17 -1.14
C ASP A 67 -16.14 9.70 -1.16
N GLU A 68 -17.24 10.38 -1.51
CA GLU A 68 -17.30 11.85 -1.57
C GLU A 68 -16.91 12.54 -0.25
N THR A 69 -17.07 11.83 0.88
CA THR A 69 -16.85 12.37 2.22
C THR A 69 -15.52 11.91 2.86
N ALA A 70 -15.02 10.72 2.51
CA ALA A 70 -13.90 10.10 3.20
C ALA A 70 -13.07 9.18 2.30
N LEU A 71 -11.76 9.13 2.57
CA LEU A 71 -10.82 8.23 1.93
C LEU A 71 -10.39 7.15 2.94
N ARG A 72 -10.78 5.91 2.71
CA ARG A 72 -10.44 4.75 3.54
C ARG A 72 -9.18 4.07 3.02
N LEU A 73 -8.16 3.99 3.87
CA LEU A 73 -6.86 3.40 3.59
C LEU A 73 -6.70 2.04 4.26
N THR A 74 -6.34 1.04 3.45
CA THR A 74 -6.01 -0.32 3.90
C THR A 74 -4.71 -0.77 3.27
N LEU A 75 -3.67 -0.95 4.07
CA LEU A 75 -2.44 -1.55 3.55
C LEU A 75 -2.68 -3.04 3.31
N LEU A 76 -2.59 -3.48 2.04
CA LEU A 76 -2.76 -4.90 1.70
C LEU A 76 -1.46 -5.66 1.90
N ALA A 77 -0.36 -5.16 1.35
CA ALA A 77 0.91 -5.87 1.39
C ALA A 77 2.09 -4.93 1.16
N LEU A 78 3.16 -5.17 1.91
CA LEU A 78 4.50 -4.73 1.55
C LEU A 78 5.14 -5.91 0.81
N LEU A 79 5.38 -5.74 -0.48
CA LEU A 79 6.09 -6.72 -1.29
C LEU A 79 7.58 -6.55 -1.03
N ASP A 80 8.08 -7.40 -0.14
CA ASP A 80 9.50 -7.54 0.07
C ASP A 80 10.15 -8.20 -1.14
N ARG A 81 11.18 -7.58 -1.72
CA ARG A 81 11.95 -8.16 -2.84
C ARG A 81 12.62 -9.49 -2.45
N ASN A 82 12.74 -9.81 -1.17
CA ASN A 82 13.41 -11.02 -0.68
C ASN A 82 12.53 -12.28 -0.64
N ARG A 83 11.25 -12.23 -1.07
CA ARG A 83 10.38 -13.42 -1.17
C ARG A 83 10.35 -14.09 -2.55
N LEU A 84 11.10 -13.58 -3.52
CA LEU A 84 11.30 -14.21 -4.83
C LEU A 84 12.80 -14.33 -5.11
N GLY A 85 13.46 -15.29 -4.44
CA GLY A 85 14.83 -15.66 -4.78
C GLY A 85 15.66 -16.26 -3.65
N ASN A 86 15.34 -17.49 -3.25
CA ASN A 86 16.35 -18.57 -3.21
C ASN A 86 15.67 -19.93 -2.88
N PRO A 87 15.25 -20.76 -3.86
CA PRO A 87 15.43 -22.19 -3.67
C PRO A 87 16.94 -22.42 -3.78
N ALA A 88 17.60 -22.65 -2.65
CA ALA A 88 18.95 -23.18 -2.65
C ALA A 88 18.96 -24.40 -3.58
N VAL A 89 19.67 -24.29 -4.71
CA VAL A 89 19.95 -25.43 -5.57
C VAL A 89 21.08 -26.19 -4.87
N PRO A 90 20.86 -27.39 -4.31
CA PRO A 90 21.97 -28.23 -3.95
C PRO A 90 22.65 -28.66 -5.24
N MET A 91 23.86 -28.17 -5.50
CA MET A 91 24.75 -28.79 -6.47
C MET A 91 25.18 -30.14 -5.90
N GLY A 92 24.53 -31.19 -6.40
CA GLY A 92 24.99 -32.58 -6.33
C GLY A 92 25.52 -33.01 -7.69
#